data_AF-A0A3M1QMB3-F1
#
_entry.id   AF-A0A3M1QMB3-F1
#
_cell.length_a   1.000
_cell.length_b   1.000
_cell.length_c   1.000
_cell.angle_alpha   90.00
_cell.angle_beta   90.00
_cell.angle_gamma   90.00
#
_symmetry.space_group_name_H-M   'P 1'
#
loop_
_entity.id
_entity.type
_entity.pdbx_description
1 polymer ?
#
loop_
_entity_poly.entity_id
_entity_poly.type
_entity_poly.pdbx_seq_one_letter_code
_entity_poly.pdbx_strand_id
1 'polypeptide(L)'
;MRILLRIFGWPHELIHVLALLLIGRKPLLVRQTHVIIPDDLSTRQYIFVAGMPAFVFLALFAVAVQALFAADNIREAVVWLLVISITGLAGVGTLGDVQLIVLRLTMTRQAPPQEVILNGDDDESEHTEQS
;
A
#
# COMPACT_ATOMS: atom_id res chain seq x y z
N MET A 1 -8.87 13.08 -16.80
CA MET A 1 -8.42 11.88 -16.05
C MET A 1 -7.08 11.30 -16.53
N ARG A 2 -6.87 10.98 -17.81
CA ARG A 2 -5.61 10.37 -18.30
C ARG A 2 -4.34 11.18 -18.02
N ILE A 3 -4.40 12.52 -18.07
CA ILE A 3 -3.26 13.40 -17.79
C ILE A 3 -2.89 13.41 -16.30
N LEU A 4 -3.88 13.44 -15.39
CA LEU A 4 -3.66 13.36 -13.95
C LEU A 4 -2.96 12.05 -13.57
N LEU A 5 -3.45 10.91 -14.09
CA LEU A 5 -2.83 9.60 -13.87
C LEU A 5 -1.39 9.53 -14.39
N ARG A 6 -1.09 10.27 -15.46
CA ARG A 6 0.24 10.29 -16.06
C ARG A 6 1.25 11.09 -15.22
N ILE A 7 0.81 12.20 -14.62
CA ILE A 7 1.66 13.07 -13.80
C ILE A 7 1.83 12.49 -12.40
N PHE A 8 0.74 12.03 -11.78
CA PHE A 8 0.75 11.56 -10.39
C PHE A 8 1.07 10.08 -10.22
N GLY A 9 0.97 9.28 -11.29
CA GLY A 9 1.27 7.85 -11.23
C GLY A 9 2.71 7.57 -10.81
N TRP A 10 3.69 8.18 -11.48
CA TRP A 10 5.10 7.96 -11.13
C TRP A 10 5.45 8.31 -9.67
N PRO A 11 5.14 9.50 -9.15
CA PRO A 11 5.40 9.82 -7.75
C PRO A 11 4.73 8.84 -6.78
N HIS A 12 3.47 8.47 -7.02
CA HIS A 12 2.74 7.53 -6.19
C HIS A 12 3.40 6.15 -6.16
N GLU A 13 3.71 5.60 -7.32
CA GLU A 13 4.33 4.28 -7.45
C GLU A 13 5.75 4.24 -6.89
N LEU A 14 6.52 5.33 -7.04
CA LEU A 14 7.86 5.43 -6.45
C LEU A 14 7.81 5.40 -4.91
N ILE A 15 6.76 5.92 -4.29
CA ILE A 15 6.58 5.83 -2.84
C ILE A 15 6.32 4.37 -2.43
N HIS A 16 5.53 3.61 -3.18
CA HIS A 16 5.37 2.16 -2.94
C HIS A 16 6.69 1.41 -3.07
N VAL A 17 7.48 1.71 -4.11
CA VAL A 17 8.81 1.11 -4.29
C VAL A 17 9.72 1.46 -3.11
N LEU A 18 9.75 2.72 -2.68
CA LEU A 18 10.54 3.14 -1.52
C LEU A 18 10.09 2.41 -0.25
N ALA A 19 8.78 2.28 -0.02
CA ALA A 19 8.23 1.57 1.12
C ALA A 19 8.64 0.09 1.12
N LEU A 20 8.63 -0.57 -0.05
CA LEU A 20 9.13 -1.93 -0.22
C LEU A 20 10.62 -2.04 0.12
N LEU A 21 11.44 -1.12 -0.39
CA LEU A 21 12.88 -1.10 -0.11
C LEU A 21 13.17 -0.90 1.38
N LEU A 22 12.40 -0.05 2.07
CA LEU A 22 12.53 0.19 3.51
C LEU A 22 12.26 -1.05 4.36
N ILE A 23 11.36 -1.94 3.90
CA ILE A 23 11.09 -3.23 4.57
C ILE A 23 11.96 -4.38 4.04
N GLY A 24 13.00 -4.08 3.24
CA GLY A 24 13.91 -5.09 2.68
C GLY A 24 13.31 -5.94 1.56
N ARG A 25 12.20 -5.49 0.95
CA ARG A 25 11.53 -6.17 -0.17
C ARG A 25 11.79 -5.43 -1.49
N LYS A 26 11.57 -6.13 -2.62
CA LYS A 26 11.71 -5.55 -3.96
C LYS A 26 10.39 -5.68 -4.72
N PRO A 27 10.00 -4.68 -5.53
CA PRO A 27 8.84 -4.81 -6.40
C PRO A 27 9.10 -5.87 -7.48
N LEU A 28 8.05 -6.62 -7.85
CA LEU A 28 8.14 -7.57 -8.96
C LEU A 28 8.13 -6.87 -10.31
N LEU A 29 7.35 -5.78 -10.41
CA LEU A 29 7.24 -4.95 -11.61
C LEU A 29 6.83 -3.54 -11.22
N VAL A 30 7.44 -2.54 -11.86
CA VAL A 30 7.09 -1.13 -11.69
C VAL A 30 6.56 -0.61 -13.02
N ARG A 31 5.30 -0.17 -13.04
CA ARG A 31 4.71 0.57 -14.17
C ARG A 31 4.31 1.95 -13.68
N GLN A 32 4.11 2.87 -14.62
CA GLN A 32 3.71 4.25 -14.31
C GLN A 32 2.43 4.35 -13.48
N THR A 33 1.52 3.38 -13.58
CA THR A 33 0.20 3.42 -12.94
C THR A 33 -0.01 2.27 -11.97
N HIS A 34 1.00 1.41 -11.77
CA HIS A 34 0.86 0.25 -10.89
C HIS A 34 2.23 -0.37 -10.56
N VAL A 35 2.48 -0.60 -9.27
CA VAL A 35 3.55 -1.44 -8.75
C VAL A 35 2.97 -2.77 -8.32
N ILE A 36 3.57 -3.85 -8.81
CA ILE A 36 3.24 -5.20 -8.38
C ILE A 36 3.97 -5.47 -7.07
N ILE A 37 3.19 -5.46 -5.99
CA ILE A 37 3.62 -5.77 -4.62
C ILE A 37 3.67 -7.31 -4.47
N PRO A 38 4.73 -7.89 -3.89
CA PRO A 38 4.80 -9.33 -3.64
C PRO A 38 3.66 -9.82 -2.73
N ASP A 39 3.11 -11.02 -2.98
CA ASP A 39 1.98 -11.54 -2.20
C ASP A 39 2.37 -12.10 -0.83
N ASP A 40 3.67 -12.31 -0.59
CA ASP A 40 4.24 -12.89 0.64
C ASP A 40 4.49 -11.84 1.75
N LEU A 41 3.95 -10.63 1.59
CA LEU A 41 3.97 -9.61 2.63
C LEU A 41 3.03 -10.00 3.78
N SER A 42 3.53 -9.90 5.01
CA SER A 42 2.65 -9.92 6.19
C SER A 42 1.63 -8.79 6.13
N THR A 43 0.48 -8.94 6.78
CA THR A 43 -0.57 -7.92 6.80
C THR A 43 -0.05 -6.54 7.22
N ARG A 44 0.88 -6.47 8.19
CA ARG A 44 1.47 -5.22 8.64
C ARG A 44 2.36 -4.57 7.58
N GLN A 45 3.18 -5.36 6.89
CA GLN A 45 4.01 -4.86 5.78
C GLN A 45 3.14 -4.38 4.62
N TYR A 46 2.07 -5.10 4.30
CA TYR A 46 1.14 -4.70 3.26
C TYR A 46 0.48 -3.35 3.58
N ILE A 47 -0.04 -3.19 4.80
CA ILE A 47 -0.62 -1.91 5.26
C ILE A 47 0.40 -0.78 5.20
N PHE A 48 1.65 -1.05 5.60
CA PHE A 48 2.72 -0.05 5.55
C PHE A 48 2.99 0.41 4.11
N VAL A 49 3.18 -0.53 3.18
CA VAL A 49 3.44 -0.20 1.77
C VAL A 49 2.25 0.52 1.16
N ALA A 50 1.05 -0.07 1.24
CA ALA A 50 -0.16 0.49 0.65
C ALA A 50 -0.56 1.84 1.27
N GLY A 51 -0.30 2.05 2.57
CA GLY A 51 -0.62 3.29 3.27
C GLY A 51 0.42 4.41 3.08
N MET A 52 1.63 4.09 2.61
CA MET A 52 2.74 5.05 2.55
C MET A 52 2.45 6.25 1.63
N PRO A 53 1.92 6.08 0.39
CA PRO A 53 1.60 7.23 -0.45
C PRO A 53 0.55 8.15 0.17
N ALA A 54 -0.48 7.57 0.79
CA ALA A 54 -1.52 8.34 1.47
C ALA A 54 -0.92 9.22 2.57
N PHE A 55 -0.07 8.62 3.40
CA PHE A 55 0.63 9.33 4.46
C PHE A 55 1.51 10.47 3.91
N VAL A 56 2.31 10.22 2.88
CA VAL A 56 3.21 11.23 2.29
C VAL A 56 2.43 12.39 1.68
N PHE A 57 1.43 12.12 0.85
CA PHE A 57 0.68 13.21 0.20
C PHE A 57 -0.16 14.01 1.19
N LEU A 58 -0.77 13.37 2.19
CA LEU A 58 -1.51 14.08 3.24
C LEU A 58 -0.60 14.89 4.15
N ALA A 59 0.60 14.38 4.48
CA ALA A 59 1.59 15.15 5.24
C ALA A 59 2.07 16.38 4.45
N LEU A 60 2.39 16.22 3.16
CA LEU A 60 2.75 17.33 2.29
C LEU A 60 1.60 18.36 2.14
N PHE A 61 0.36 17.88 2.04
CA PHE A 61 -0.82 18.75 2.02
C PHE A 61 -0.91 19.58 3.30
N ALA A 62 -0.78 18.95 4.47
CA ALA A 62 -0.83 19.65 5.76
C ALA A 62 0.28 20.71 5.88
N VAL A 63 1.51 20.37 5.48
CA VAL A 63 2.64 21.32 5.43
C VAL A 63 2.35 22.48 4.47
N ALA A 64 1.79 22.21 3.29
CA ALA A 64 1.46 23.25 2.32
C ALA A 64 0.34 24.19 2.81
N VAL A 65 -0.66 23.65 3.53
CA VAL A 65 -1.70 24.44 4.19
C VAL A 65 -1.08 25.35 5.25
N GLN A 66 -0.18 24.83 6.08
CA GLN A 66 0.53 25.64 7.07
C GLN A 66 1.35 26.75 6.41
N ALA A 67 2.09 26.43 5.35
CA ALA A 67 2.91 27.39 4.63
C ALA A 67 2.08 28.48 3.93
N LEU A 68 0.88 28.16 3.43
CA LEU A 68 -0.04 29.17 2.91
C LEU A 68 -0.44 30.20 3.97
N PHE A 69 -0.71 29.78 5.20
CA PHE A 69 -1.03 30.70 6.29
C PHE A 69 0.17 31.53 6.75
N ALA A 70 1.38 31.06 6.51
CA ALA A 70 2.62 31.75 6.81
C ALA A 70 3.16 32.61 5.65
N ALA A 71 2.44 32.70 4.52
CA ALA A 71 2.95 33.37 3.32
C ALA A 71 3.06 34.89 3.51
N ASP A 72 4.21 35.45 3.14
CA ASP A 72 4.50 36.88 3.33
C ASP A 72 3.88 37.77 2.24
N ASN A 73 3.51 37.18 1.11
CA ASN A 73 2.99 37.92 -0.05
C ASN A 73 2.05 37.07 -0.93
N ILE A 74 1.31 37.75 -1.80
CA ILE A 74 0.31 37.11 -2.68
C ILE A 74 0.95 36.09 -3.64
N ARG A 75 2.17 36.34 -4.13
CA ARG A 75 2.82 35.41 -5.07
C ARG A 75 3.13 34.09 -4.39
N GLU A 76 3.66 34.15 -3.17
CA GLU A 76 3.92 32.99 -2.34
C GLU A 76 2.62 32.24 -1.99
N ALA A 77 1.57 32.97 -1.59
CA ALA A 77 0.26 32.37 -1.31
C ALA A 77 -0.31 31.61 -2.52
N VAL A 78 -0.17 32.17 -3.74
CA VAL A 78 -0.59 31.50 -4.98
C VAL A 78 0.21 30.22 -5.22
N VAL A 79 1.52 30.23 -4.99
CA VAL A 79 2.36 29.01 -5.10
C VAL A 79 1.88 27.93 -4.13
N TRP A 80 1.67 28.27 -2.85
CA TRP A 80 1.19 27.30 -1.87
C TRP A 80 -0.22 26.79 -2.16
N LEU A 81 -1.13 27.63 -2.67
CA LEU A 81 -2.45 27.19 -3.15
C LEU A 81 -2.33 26.14 -4.27
N LEU A 82 -1.39 26.31 -5.21
CA LEU A 82 -1.15 25.32 -6.26
C LEU A 82 -0.60 24.02 -5.68
N VAL A 83 0.34 24.10 -4.73
CA VAL A 83 0.90 22.91 -4.04
C VAL A 83 -0.18 22.16 -3.27
N ILE A 84 -1.04 22.87 -2.51
CA ILE A 84 -2.22 22.31 -1.82
C ILE A 84 -3.13 21.59 -2.81
N SER A 85 -3.41 22.21 -3.96
CA SER A 85 -4.28 21.60 -4.98
C SER A 85 -3.68 20.30 -5.53
N ILE A 86 -2.38 20.31 -5.84
CA ILE A 86 -1.63 19.15 -6.37
C ILE A 86 -1.56 18.03 -5.34
N THR A 87 -1.13 18.33 -4.11
CA THR A 87 -0.98 17.35 -3.03
C THR A 87 -2.33 16.81 -2.54
N GLY A 88 -3.36 17.65 -2.51
CA GLY A 88 -4.73 17.25 -2.17
C GLY A 88 -5.31 16.29 -3.20
N LEU A 89 -5.18 16.59 -4.49
CA LEU A 89 -5.59 15.67 -5.57
C LEU A 89 -4.82 14.35 -5.51
N ALA A 90 -3.51 14.40 -5.27
CA ALA A 90 -2.68 13.20 -5.10
C ALA A 90 -3.13 12.36 -3.89
N GLY A 91 -3.41 13.00 -2.75
CA GLY A 91 -3.90 12.35 -1.53
C GLY A 91 -5.28 11.72 -1.70
N VAL A 92 -6.21 12.35 -2.42
CA VAL A 92 -7.50 11.71 -2.77
C VAL A 92 -7.30 10.50 -3.68
N GLY A 93 -6.29 10.54 -4.55
CA GLY A 93 -5.91 9.42 -5.41
C GLY A 93 -5.50 8.15 -4.66
N THR A 94 -5.05 8.25 -3.41
CA THR A 94 -4.64 7.10 -2.59
C THR A 94 -5.81 6.39 -1.90
N LEU A 95 -7.05 6.85 -2.09
CA LEU A 95 -8.23 6.15 -1.59
C LEU A 95 -8.35 4.73 -2.16
N GLY A 96 -7.84 4.49 -3.37
CA GLY A 96 -7.74 3.15 -3.95
C GLY A 96 -6.90 2.20 -3.09
N ASP A 97 -5.77 2.67 -2.56
CA ASP A 97 -4.91 1.84 -1.69
C ASP A 97 -5.61 1.52 -0.36
N VAL A 98 -6.34 2.47 0.20
CA VAL A 98 -7.14 2.26 1.42
C VAL A 98 -8.21 1.19 1.19
N GLN A 99 -8.88 1.22 0.04
CA GLN A 99 -9.84 0.17 -0.33
C GLN A 99 -9.18 -1.20 -0.43
N LEU A 100 -7.98 -1.29 -1.01
CA LEU A 100 -7.22 -2.54 -1.09
C LEU A 100 -6.78 -3.04 0.29
N ILE A 101 -6.38 -2.15 1.20
CA ILE A 101 -6.09 -2.49 2.61
C ILE A 101 -7.34 -3.08 3.27
N VAL A 102 -8.50 -2.42 3.14
CA VAL A 102 -9.76 -2.90 3.72
C VAL A 102 -10.13 -4.27 3.15
N LEU A 103 -9.97 -4.46 1.83
CA LEU A 103 -10.24 -5.73 1.16
C LEU A 103 -9.34 -6.85 1.70
N ARG A 104 -8.02 -6.61 1.77
CA ARG A 104 -7.04 -7.57 2.31
C ARG A 104 -7.37 -7.96 3.74
N LEU A 105 -7.69 -6.99 4.60
CA LEU A 105 -8.07 -7.22 6.00
C LEU A 105 -9.36 -8.04 6.13
N THR A 106 -10.33 -7.79 5.26
CA THR A 106 -11.60 -8.52 5.25
C THR A 106 -11.40 -9.97 4.82
N MET A 107 -10.59 -10.22 3.78
CA MET A 107 -10.27 -11.57 3.31
C MET A 107 -9.48 -12.38 4.34
N THR A 108 -8.47 -11.80 5.00
CA THR A 108 -7.72 -12.49 6.05
C THR A 108 -8.61 -12.91 7.22
N ARG A 109 -9.67 -12.15 7.54
CA ARG A 109 -10.61 -12.48 8.61
C ARG A 109 -11.51 -13.67 8.28
N GLN A 110 -11.78 -13.92 7.00
CA GLN A 110 -12.70 -14.95 6.53
C GLN A 110 -12.04 -16.30 6.23
N ALA A 111 -10.70 -16.37 6.19
CA ALA A 111 -10.02 -17.64 6.06
C ALA A 111 -10.40 -18.51 7.28
N PRO A 112 -11.07 -19.66 7.09
CA PRO A 112 -11.37 -20.55 8.21
C PRO A 112 -10.04 -20.89 8.88
N PRO A 113 -10.00 -21.04 10.22
CA PRO A 113 -8.82 -21.61 10.87
C PRO A 113 -8.50 -22.87 10.08
N GLN A 114 -7.28 -22.97 9.55
CA GLN A 114 -6.84 -24.22 8.94
C GLN A 114 -7.11 -25.26 10.00
N GLU A 115 -8.13 -26.08 9.77
CA GLU A 115 -8.41 -27.23 10.58
C GLU A 115 -7.09 -27.96 10.54
N VAL A 116 -6.39 -27.97 11.68
CA VAL A 116 -5.20 -28.77 11.83
C VAL A 116 -5.75 -30.17 11.66
N ILE A 117 -5.71 -30.66 10.43
CA ILE A 117 -5.87 -32.07 10.13
C ILE A 117 -4.65 -32.67 10.81
N LEU A 118 -4.79 -32.88 12.12
CA LEU A 118 -4.10 -33.90 12.86
C LEU A 118 -4.50 -35.17 12.11
N ASN A 119 -3.78 -35.46 11.02
CA ASN A 119 -3.52 -36.83 10.61
C ASN A 119 -2.73 -37.42 11.78
N GLY A 120 -3.42 -37.67 12.88
CA GLY A 120 -2.98 -38.58 13.90
C GLY A 120 -2.97 -39.91 13.20
N ASP A 121 -1.76 -40.34 12.84
CA ASP A 121 -1.30 -41.69 13.04
C ASP A 121 -2.42 -42.73 12.85
N ASP A 122 -2.83 -42.93 11.60
CA ASP A 122 -3.25 -44.26 11.18
C ASP A 122 -1.97 -45.11 11.22
N ASP A 123 -1.69 -45.58 12.43
CA ASP A 123 -0.83 -46.69 12.80
C ASP A 123 -1.36 -47.96 12.12
N GLU A 124 -1.37 -47.98 10.78
CA GLU A 124 -1.46 -49.20 10.01
C GLU A 124 -0.07 -49.85 10.02
N SER A 125 0.28 -50.43 11.17
CA SER A 125 1.34 -51.42 11.24
C SER A 125 0.98 -52.58 10.32
N GLU A 126 1.65 -52.59 9.18
CA GLU A 126 1.81 -53.65 8.20
C GLU A 126 1.60 -55.07 8.75
N HIS A 127 0.62 -55.75 8.17
CA HIS A 127 0.84 -56.94 7.35
C HIS A 127 2.00 -57.90 7.70
N THR A 128 1.58 -59.12 8.07
CA THR A 128 1.92 -60.36 7.33
C THR A 128 3.31 -60.98 7.49
N GLU A 129 3.38 -62.07 8.27
CA GLU A 129 4.14 -63.30 7.96
C GLU A 129 3.28 -64.48 8.43
N GLN A 130 2.48 -65.12 7.56
CA GLN A 130 2.82 -66.24 6.66
C GLN A 130 3.48 -67.46 7.34
N SER A 131 2.62 -68.50 7.46
CA SER A 131 2.90 -69.95 7.43
C SER A 131 3.43 -70.65 8.67
#